data_AF-A0A1C6SF76-F1
#
_entry.id   AF-A0A1C6SF76-F1
#
_cell.length_a   1.000
_cell.length_b   1.000
_cell.length_c   1.000
_cell.angle_alpha   90.00
_cell.angle_beta   90.00
_cell.angle_gamma   90.00
#
_symmetry.space_group_name_H-M   'P 1'
#
loop_
_entity.id
_entity.type
_entity.pdbx_description
1 polymer ?
#
loop_
_entity_poly.entity_id
_entity_poly.type
_entity_poly.pdbx_seq_one_letter_code
_entity_poly.pdbx_strand_id
1 'polypeptide(L)'
;MDPDVQTYLDELVDAARDVLGDNLVGAYAAGSLALDAYEPGRSDIDVALVCADPPGVARGRELVARLRHEALPCPARGLELVLYRAAVTRSGTPEPGYEVELNTGRAMPFRAGVDGPDRPAADGLFWYGLDRSILHQHGRVLFGPPAAEMFADPAPADLRRLLVDALRWWLALPTPDGDAPAPGAEDAVLGACRSLVRFRDGVWLSKTQAGRRLADAGWCTEVVERSIAARSGGVPPSGPQARAVQQRVLAEISGAG
;
A
#
# COMPACT_ATOMS: atom_id res chain seq x y z
N MET A 1 -17.26 -6.52 -5.67
CA MET A 1 -16.70 -5.15 -5.75
C MET A 1 -17.85 -4.20 -6.00
N ASP A 2 -17.82 -3.04 -5.36
CA ASP A 2 -18.83 -2.00 -5.53
C ASP A 2 -18.91 -1.56 -7.01
N PRO A 3 -20.11 -1.46 -7.63
CA PRO A 3 -20.27 -1.04 -9.02
C PRO A 3 -19.63 0.32 -9.34
N ASP A 4 -19.66 1.27 -8.39
CA ASP A 4 -19.08 2.61 -8.60
C ASP A 4 -17.55 2.53 -8.65
N VAL A 5 -16.96 1.66 -7.81
CA VAL A 5 -15.52 1.39 -7.83
C VAL A 5 -15.10 0.72 -9.14
N GLN A 6 -15.87 -0.28 -9.61
CA GLN A 6 -15.59 -0.93 -10.89
C GLN A 6 -15.62 0.08 -12.05
N THR A 7 -16.68 0.91 -12.12
CA THR A 7 -16.83 1.94 -13.15
C THR A 7 -15.66 2.93 -13.12
N TYR A 8 -15.27 3.39 -11.93
CA TYR A 8 -14.13 4.27 -11.76
C TYR A 8 -12.81 3.66 -12.24
N LEU A 9 -12.57 2.36 -11.96
CA LEU A 9 -11.37 1.67 -12.40
C LEU A 9 -11.32 1.52 -13.93
N ASP A 10 -12.45 1.25 -14.56
CA ASP A 10 -12.55 1.14 -16.02
C ASP A 10 -12.27 2.51 -16.68
N GLU A 11 -12.88 3.59 -16.18
CA GLU A 11 -12.63 4.96 -16.65
C GLU A 11 -11.18 5.41 -16.42
N LEU A 12 -10.57 5.04 -15.28
CA LEU A 12 -9.17 5.31 -14.99
C LEU A 12 -8.24 4.64 -16.01
N VAL A 13 -8.49 3.37 -16.33
CA VAL A 13 -7.70 2.63 -17.32
C VAL A 13 -7.84 3.26 -18.70
N ASP A 14 -9.05 3.64 -19.11
CA ASP A 14 -9.27 4.27 -20.42
C ASP A 14 -8.60 5.65 -20.50
N ALA A 15 -8.70 6.48 -19.46
CA ALA A 15 -8.00 7.75 -19.39
C ALA A 15 -6.47 7.58 -19.42
N ALA A 16 -5.94 6.53 -18.79
CA ALA A 16 -4.50 6.22 -18.85
C ALA A 16 -4.07 5.76 -20.25
N ARG A 17 -4.90 4.97 -20.94
CA ARG A 17 -4.66 4.54 -22.34
C ARG A 17 -4.70 5.71 -23.30
N ASP A 18 -5.60 6.67 -23.13
CA ASP A 18 -5.65 7.87 -23.97
C ASP A 18 -4.32 8.65 -23.94
N VAL A 19 -3.70 8.74 -22.76
CA VAL A 19 -2.45 9.49 -22.55
C VAL A 19 -1.21 8.71 -22.97
N LEU A 20 -1.15 7.42 -22.63
CA LEU A 20 0.05 6.59 -22.80
C LEU A 20 0.03 5.76 -24.08
N GLY A 21 -1.13 5.54 -24.70
CA GLY A 21 -1.32 4.68 -25.86
C GLY A 21 -0.76 3.28 -25.65
N ASP A 22 -0.08 2.75 -26.67
CA ASP A 22 0.58 1.44 -26.65
C ASP A 22 1.71 1.34 -25.61
N ASN A 23 2.15 2.46 -25.03
CA ASN A 23 3.14 2.43 -23.97
C ASN A 23 2.56 1.92 -22.64
N LEU A 24 1.24 2.00 -22.41
CA LEU A 24 0.61 1.35 -21.25
C LEU A 24 0.52 -0.15 -21.50
N VAL A 25 1.23 -0.94 -20.69
CA VAL A 25 1.30 -2.41 -20.84
C VAL A 25 0.62 -3.17 -19.71
N GLY A 26 0.15 -2.47 -18.67
CA GLY A 26 -0.64 -3.09 -17.62
C GLY A 26 -1.24 -2.08 -16.63
N ALA A 27 -2.35 -2.44 -16.02
CA ALA A 27 -3.01 -1.71 -14.95
C ALA A 27 -3.58 -2.70 -13.93
N TYR A 28 -3.32 -2.44 -12.66
CA TYR A 28 -3.59 -3.39 -11.57
C TYR A 28 -4.12 -2.66 -10.35
N ALA A 29 -5.18 -3.18 -9.75
CA ALA A 29 -5.59 -2.74 -8.42
C ALA A 29 -4.81 -3.53 -7.35
N ALA A 30 -4.33 -2.81 -6.33
CA ALA A 30 -3.55 -3.33 -5.22
C ALA A 30 -4.34 -3.24 -3.90
N GLY A 31 -3.60 -3.32 -2.78
CA GLY A 31 -4.09 -3.03 -1.44
C GLY A 31 -5.41 -3.72 -1.07
N SER A 32 -6.36 -2.94 -0.56
CA SER A 32 -7.59 -3.52 0.01
C SER A 32 -8.52 -4.15 -1.03
N LEU A 33 -8.50 -3.68 -2.28
CA LEU A 33 -9.25 -4.28 -3.39
C LEU A 33 -8.66 -5.63 -3.81
N ALA A 34 -7.34 -5.72 -3.90
CA ALA A 34 -6.61 -6.96 -4.23
C ALA A 34 -6.76 -8.05 -3.15
N LEU A 35 -6.90 -7.64 -1.90
CA LEU A 35 -7.01 -8.54 -0.74
C LEU A 35 -8.46 -8.81 -0.31
N ASP A 36 -9.45 -8.48 -1.15
CA ASP A 36 -10.89 -8.62 -0.90
C ASP A 36 -11.32 -8.04 0.47
N ALA A 37 -10.73 -6.91 0.85
CA ALA A 37 -10.89 -6.26 2.15
C ALA A 37 -11.20 -4.76 2.02
N TYR A 38 -11.77 -4.35 0.89
CA TYR A 38 -12.20 -2.97 0.66
C TYR A 38 -13.37 -2.60 1.57
N GLU A 39 -13.24 -1.49 2.27
CA GLU A 39 -14.25 -0.95 3.19
C GLU A 39 -14.71 0.43 2.66
N PRO A 40 -15.96 0.57 2.18
CA PRO A 40 -16.49 1.84 1.70
C PRO A 40 -16.31 2.97 2.71
N GLY A 41 -15.84 4.13 2.25
CA GLY A 41 -15.59 5.31 3.10
C GLY A 41 -14.32 5.26 3.95
N ARG A 42 -13.69 4.08 4.13
CA ARG A 42 -12.42 3.92 4.86
C ARG A 42 -11.25 3.65 3.93
N SER A 43 -11.43 2.74 2.99
CA SER A 43 -10.39 2.35 2.03
C SER A 43 -10.16 3.43 0.97
N ASP A 44 -8.91 3.55 0.59
CA ASP A 44 -8.43 4.10 -0.68
C ASP A 44 -8.54 3.06 -1.80
N ILE A 45 -8.35 3.54 -3.02
CA ILE A 45 -8.13 2.74 -4.23
C ILE A 45 -6.65 2.82 -4.55
N ASP A 46 -5.96 1.67 -4.49
CA ASP A 46 -4.54 1.56 -4.82
C ASP A 46 -4.39 1.04 -6.26
N VAL A 47 -3.71 1.77 -7.14
CA VAL A 47 -3.50 1.38 -8.54
C VAL A 47 -2.03 1.44 -8.93
N ALA A 48 -1.53 0.35 -9.50
CA ALA A 48 -0.26 0.35 -10.22
C ALA A 48 -0.52 0.33 -11.72
N LEU A 49 -0.03 1.36 -12.42
CA LEU A 49 0.09 1.37 -13.87
C LEU A 49 1.50 0.93 -14.26
N VAL A 50 1.62 0.30 -15.42
CA VAL A 50 2.91 -0.15 -15.96
C VAL A 50 3.08 0.32 -17.39
N CYS A 51 4.21 1.00 -17.66
CA CYS A 51 4.62 1.41 -18.99
C CYS A 51 5.82 0.60 -19.51
N ALA A 52 5.96 0.46 -20.83
CA ALA A 52 7.12 -0.18 -21.43
C ALA A 52 8.37 0.72 -21.29
N ASP A 53 8.24 1.97 -21.70
CA ASP A 53 9.30 2.98 -21.74
C ASP A 53 8.94 4.21 -20.88
N PRO A 54 9.94 5.01 -20.44
CA PRO A 54 9.68 6.24 -19.69
C PRO A 54 8.68 7.15 -20.44
N PRO A 55 7.58 7.60 -19.81
CA PRO A 55 6.56 8.39 -20.48
C PRO A 55 7.04 9.82 -20.80
N GLY A 56 8.05 10.30 -20.07
CA GLY A 56 8.52 11.68 -20.11
C GLY A 56 7.60 12.65 -19.33
N VAL A 57 8.18 13.79 -18.95
CA VAL A 57 7.53 14.78 -18.06
C VAL A 57 6.18 15.27 -18.57
N ALA A 58 6.05 15.52 -19.88
CA ALA A 58 4.83 16.05 -20.47
C ALA A 58 3.64 15.08 -20.31
N ARG A 59 3.82 13.81 -20.71
CA ARG A 59 2.80 12.77 -20.56
C ARG A 59 2.54 12.43 -19.10
N GLY A 60 3.57 12.43 -18.25
CA GLY A 60 3.39 12.23 -16.81
C GLY A 60 2.48 13.30 -16.18
N ARG A 61 2.67 14.57 -16.54
CA ARG A 61 1.80 15.68 -16.08
C ARG A 61 0.38 15.58 -16.65
N GLU A 62 0.24 15.17 -17.90
CA GLU A 62 -1.06 14.94 -18.52
C GLU A 62 -1.82 13.81 -17.82
N LEU A 63 -1.14 12.69 -17.52
CA LEU A 63 -1.70 11.57 -16.77
C LEU A 63 -2.20 12.04 -15.40
N VAL A 64 -1.40 12.79 -14.65
CA VAL A 64 -1.81 13.40 -13.37
C VAL A 64 -3.06 14.27 -13.57
N ALA A 65 -3.07 15.15 -14.57
CA ALA A 65 -4.20 16.05 -14.80
C ALA A 65 -5.51 15.30 -15.10
N ARG A 66 -5.43 14.19 -15.85
CA ARG A 66 -6.59 13.36 -16.24
C ARG A 66 -7.11 12.49 -15.10
N LEU A 67 -6.24 12.00 -14.22
CA LEU A 67 -6.59 11.05 -13.16
C LEU A 67 -6.83 11.68 -11.79
N ARG A 68 -6.60 12.99 -11.68
CA ARG A 68 -6.92 13.77 -10.48
C ARG A 68 -8.40 13.71 -10.13
N HIS A 69 -8.71 13.73 -8.84
CA HIS A 69 -10.09 13.69 -8.34
C HIS A 69 -11.02 14.74 -8.97
N GLU A 70 -10.51 15.92 -9.30
CA GLU A 70 -11.31 16.98 -9.93
C GLU A 70 -11.69 16.68 -11.39
N ALA A 71 -10.91 15.85 -12.08
CA ALA A 71 -11.16 15.42 -13.46
C ALA A 71 -11.86 14.05 -13.51
N LEU A 72 -11.47 13.13 -12.62
CA LEU A 72 -12.01 11.79 -12.47
C LEU A 72 -12.35 11.55 -10.99
N PRO A 73 -13.60 11.82 -10.57
CA PRO A 73 -14.01 11.74 -9.16
C PRO A 73 -13.88 10.33 -8.58
N CYS A 74 -12.83 10.12 -7.78
CA CYS A 74 -12.66 8.89 -6.99
C CYS A 74 -13.86 8.66 -6.03
N PRO A 75 -14.52 7.47 -6.07
CA PRO A 75 -15.65 7.13 -5.21
C PRO A 75 -15.23 6.68 -3.79
N ALA A 76 -13.93 6.59 -3.51
CA ALA A 76 -13.38 6.13 -2.25
C ALA A 76 -12.80 7.29 -1.41
N ARG A 77 -12.06 6.97 -0.34
CA ARG A 77 -11.32 7.98 0.45
C ARG A 77 -10.37 8.80 -0.43
N GLY A 78 -9.72 8.13 -1.38
CA GLY A 78 -8.85 8.68 -2.41
C GLY A 78 -8.25 7.57 -3.28
N LEU A 79 -7.47 7.99 -4.26
CA LEU A 79 -6.65 7.18 -5.15
C LEU A 79 -5.19 7.34 -4.72
N GLU A 80 -4.51 6.23 -4.45
CA GLU A 80 -3.04 6.14 -4.49
C GLU A 80 -2.64 5.43 -5.78
N LEU A 81 -1.95 6.14 -6.67
CA LEU A 81 -1.56 5.62 -7.98
C LEU A 81 -0.06 5.76 -8.18
N VAL A 82 0.56 4.71 -8.71
CA VAL A 82 1.97 4.72 -9.10
C VAL A 82 2.12 4.14 -10.50
N LEU A 83 2.81 4.86 -11.39
CA LEU A 83 3.23 4.37 -12.69
C LEU A 83 4.67 3.89 -12.61
N TYR A 84 4.90 2.63 -12.95
CA TYR A 84 6.24 2.03 -13.04
C TYR A 84 6.61 1.71 -14.48
N ARG A 85 7.91 1.58 -14.75
CA ARG A 85 8.37 0.85 -15.94
C ARG A 85 8.31 -0.65 -15.71
N ALA A 86 7.99 -1.40 -16.76
CA ALA A 86 7.89 -2.86 -16.70
C ALA A 86 9.22 -3.53 -16.30
N ALA A 87 10.35 -2.89 -16.61
CA ALA A 87 11.67 -3.34 -16.15
C ALA A 87 11.81 -3.25 -14.61
N VAL A 88 11.24 -2.21 -14.00
CA VAL A 88 11.28 -2.02 -12.54
C VAL A 88 10.36 -3.03 -11.86
N THR A 89 9.12 -3.20 -12.34
CA THR A 89 8.17 -4.13 -11.74
C THR A 89 8.67 -5.58 -11.74
N ARG A 90 9.37 -5.99 -12.80
CA ARG A 90 9.95 -7.33 -12.96
C ARG A 90 11.29 -7.54 -12.25
N SER A 91 11.87 -6.51 -11.64
CA SER A 91 13.21 -6.61 -11.04
C SER A 91 13.20 -7.11 -9.59
N GLY A 92 12.06 -7.01 -8.89
CA GLY A 92 12.01 -7.25 -7.43
C GLY A 92 12.78 -6.21 -6.62
N THR A 93 13.12 -5.05 -7.21
CA THR A 93 13.89 -4.02 -6.51
C THR A 93 13.13 -3.48 -5.29
N PRO A 94 13.84 -3.20 -4.17
CA PRO A 94 13.27 -2.49 -3.03
C PRO A 94 13.12 -0.98 -3.25
N GLU A 95 13.78 -0.42 -4.26
CA GLU A 95 13.78 1.02 -4.50
C GLU A 95 12.46 1.49 -5.13
N PRO A 96 11.99 2.73 -4.86
CA PRO A 96 10.71 3.22 -5.38
C PRO A 96 10.54 3.03 -6.89
N GLY A 97 11.47 3.54 -7.70
CA GLY A 97 11.56 3.26 -9.15
C GLY A 97 10.30 3.62 -9.98
N TYR A 98 9.47 4.55 -9.50
CA TYR A 98 8.30 5.03 -10.23
C TYR A 98 8.66 6.13 -11.23
N GLU A 99 7.84 6.31 -12.26
CA GLU A 99 7.90 7.41 -13.23
C GLU A 99 6.92 8.54 -12.86
N VAL A 100 5.75 8.14 -12.34
CA VAL A 100 4.70 9.04 -11.84
C VAL A 100 4.12 8.47 -10.56
N GLU A 101 3.77 9.35 -9.66
CA GLU A 101 2.93 9.05 -8.50
C GLU A 101 1.82 10.07 -8.38
N LEU A 102 0.68 9.64 -7.84
CA LEU A 102 -0.49 10.47 -7.64
C LEU A 102 -1.27 9.99 -6.42
N ASN A 103 -1.36 10.84 -5.41
CA ASN A 103 -2.34 10.73 -4.34
C ASN A 103 -3.38 11.84 -4.51
N THR A 104 -4.66 11.48 -4.62
CA THR A 104 -5.75 12.44 -4.86
C THR A 104 -7.07 11.92 -4.31
N GLY A 105 -7.94 12.79 -3.80
CA GLY A 105 -9.24 12.38 -3.28
C GLY A 105 -9.81 13.37 -2.27
N ARG A 106 -11.07 13.15 -1.88
CA ARG A 106 -11.77 14.04 -0.92
C ARG A 106 -11.17 13.99 0.49
N ALA A 107 -10.63 12.85 0.89
CA ALA A 107 -10.14 12.59 2.24
C ALA A 107 -8.66 12.12 2.23
N MET A 108 -7.90 12.61 1.26
CA MET A 108 -6.49 12.30 1.06
C MET A 108 -5.71 13.58 0.67
N PRO A 109 -4.57 13.88 1.30
CA PRO A 109 -3.71 14.97 0.87
C PRO A 109 -3.25 14.78 -0.57
N PHE A 110 -3.36 15.84 -1.38
CA PHE A 110 -2.89 15.79 -2.76
C PHE A 110 -1.37 15.68 -2.80
N ARG A 111 -0.88 14.74 -3.61
CA ARG A 111 0.54 14.62 -3.95
C ARG A 111 0.67 14.17 -5.40
N ALA A 112 1.59 14.76 -6.13
CA ALA A 112 1.95 14.31 -7.46
C ALA A 112 3.44 14.51 -7.68
N GLY A 113 4.09 13.46 -8.20
CA GLY A 113 5.49 13.48 -8.61
C GLY A 113 5.57 12.96 -10.04
N VAL A 114 6.39 13.62 -10.86
CA VAL A 114 6.64 13.24 -12.26
C VAL A 114 8.14 13.28 -12.48
N ASP A 115 8.62 12.45 -13.43
CA ASP A 115 10.04 12.35 -13.78
C ASP A 115 10.91 11.62 -12.75
N GLY A 116 10.34 10.58 -12.14
CA GLY A 116 11.08 9.70 -11.25
C GLY A 116 10.83 9.94 -9.76
N PRO A 117 11.51 9.16 -8.89
CA PRO A 117 11.35 9.26 -7.46
C PRO A 117 11.89 10.56 -6.85
N ASP A 118 11.01 11.37 -6.28
CA ASP A 118 11.34 12.60 -5.54
C ASP A 118 10.87 12.56 -4.07
N ARG A 119 10.22 11.48 -3.65
CA ARG A 119 9.65 11.34 -2.31
C ARG A 119 10.74 11.39 -1.23
N PRO A 120 10.58 12.25 -0.19
CA PRO A 120 11.46 12.25 0.96
C PRO A 120 11.51 10.89 1.64
N ALA A 121 12.71 10.46 2.07
CA ALA A 121 12.86 9.20 2.79
C ALA A 121 12.00 9.11 4.08
N ALA A 122 11.77 10.26 4.72
CA ALA A 122 10.93 10.38 5.91
C ALA A 122 9.44 10.04 5.65
N ASP A 123 9.00 10.05 4.39
CA ASP A 123 7.62 9.70 4.03
C ASP A 123 7.45 8.20 3.72
N GLY A 124 8.48 7.40 4.04
CA GLY A 124 8.43 5.95 4.12
C GLY A 124 8.59 5.21 2.79
N LEU A 125 9.74 5.29 2.11
CA LEU A 125 9.96 4.67 0.79
C LEU A 125 9.73 3.14 0.71
N PHE A 126 9.55 2.45 1.83
CA PHE A 126 9.29 1.01 1.87
C PHE A 126 8.00 0.60 1.14
N TRP A 127 6.97 1.47 1.11
CA TRP A 127 5.64 1.07 0.62
C TRP A 127 5.65 0.70 -0.87
N TYR A 128 6.46 1.36 -1.71
CA TYR A 128 6.58 1.00 -3.13
C TYR A 128 7.01 -0.46 -3.35
N GLY A 129 8.00 -0.93 -2.58
CA GLY A 129 8.47 -2.32 -2.66
C GLY A 129 7.46 -3.31 -2.08
N LEU A 130 6.82 -2.97 -0.95
CA LEU A 130 5.82 -3.83 -0.33
C LEU A 130 4.54 -3.94 -1.17
N ASP A 131 4.09 -2.86 -1.81
CA ASP A 131 2.91 -2.86 -2.66
C ASP A 131 3.14 -3.67 -3.93
N ARG A 132 4.34 -3.62 -4.53
CA ARG A 132 4.70 -4.52 -5.63
C ARG A 132 4.74 -5.99 -5.18
N SER A 133 5.18 -6.27 -3.96
CA SER A 133 5.12 -7.61 -3.38
C SER A 133 3.67 -8.08 -3.17
N ILE A 134 2.76 -7.20 -2.74
CA ILE A 134 1.32 -7.49 -2.64
C ILE A 134 0.73 -7.73 -4.03
N LEU A 135 1.04 -6.88 -5.00
CA LEU A 135 0.61 -7.01 -6.40
C LEU A 135 1.07 -8.33 -7.02
N HIS A 136 2.30 -8.77 -6.76
CA HIS A 136 2.80 -10.07 -7.22
C HIS A 136 1.89 -11.23 -6.76
N GLN A 137 1.44 -11.22 -5.50
CA GLN A 137 0.64 -12.31 -4.93
C GLN A 137 -0.88 -12.17 -5.18
N HIS A 138 -1.40 -10.94 -5.19
CA HIS A 138 -2.84 -10.68 -5.11
C HIS A 138 -3.33 -9.61 -6.09
N GLY A 139 -2.46 -9.04 -6.92
CA GLY A 139 -2.82 -7.93 -7.80
C GLY A 139 -4.01 -8.28 -8.69
N ARG A 140 -5.05 -7.45 -8.63
CA ARG A 140 -6.25 -7.61 -9.45
C ARG A 140 -5.99 -6.98 -10.81
N VAL A 141 -6.00 -7.79 -11.86
CA VAL A 141 -5.77 -7.33 -13.23
C VAL A 141 -6.95 -6.48 -13.69
N LEU A 142 -6.68 -5.23 -14.07
CA LEU A 142 -7.63 -4.35 -14.76
C LEU A 142 -7.34 -4.39 -16.27
N PHE A 143 -6.06 -4.43 -16.62
CA PHE A 143 -5.56 -4.56 -17.99
C PHE A 143 -4.15 -5.15 -17.99
N GLY A 144 -3.78 -5.88 -19.05
CA GLY A 144 -2.45 -6.46 -19.24
C GLY A 144 -2.35 -7.93 -18.80
N PRO A 145 -1.12 -8.47 -18.71
CA PRO A 145 -0.88 -9.86 -18.31
C PRO A 145 -1.19 -10.08 -16.81
N PRO A 146 -1.26 -11.35 -16.35
CA PRO A 146 -1.40 -11.67 -14.92
C PRO A 146 -0.41 -10.91 -14.04
N ALA A 147 -0.85 -10.47 -12.86
CA ALA A 147 -0.02 -9.65 -11.96
C ALA A 147 1.26 -10.37 -11.53
N ALA A 148 1.21 -11.68 -11.29
CA ALA A 148 2.38 -12.50 -10.94
C ALA A 148 3.44 -12.57 -12.06
N GLU A 149 3.07 -12.33 -13.32
CA GLU A 149 4.00 -12.25 -14.46
C GLU A 149 4.57 -10.82 -14.64
N MET A 150 3.87 -9.81 -14.14
CA MET A 150 4.26 -8.40 -14.27
C MET A 150 5.13 -7.91 -13.11
N PHE A 151 4.85 -8.37 -11.90
CA PHE A 151 5.57 -7.98 -10.69
C PHE A 151 6.41 -9.15 -10.21
N ALA A 152 7.68 -8.90 -9.92
CA ALA A 152 8.52 -9.83 -9.21
C ALA A 152 8.51 -9.49 -7.71
N ASP A 153 8.46 -10.53 -6.88
CA ASP A 153 8.61 -10.39 -5.43
C ASP A 153 10.05 -9.99 -5.08
N PRO A 154 10.29 -9.13 -4.06
CA PRO A 154 11.65 -8.79 -3.65
C PRO A 154 12.41 -10.01 -3.13
N ALA A 155 13.75 -9.98 -3.30
CA ALA A 155 14.61 -10.98 -2.69
C ALA A 155 14.42 -11.01 -1.16
N PRO A 156 14.57 -12.17 -0.48
CA PRO A 156 14.26 -12.28 0.95
C PRO A 156 14.96 -11.25 1.85
N ALA A 157 16.20 -10.90 1.54
CA ALA A 157 16.95 -9.88 2.29
C ALA A 157 16.38 -8.46 2.09
N ASP A 158 15.98 -8.12 0.86
CA ASP A 158 15.36 -6.83 0.55
C ASP A 158 13.94 -6.73 1.11
N LEU A 159 13.14 -7.79 1.01
CA LEU A 159 11.83 -7.85 1.66
C LEU A 159 11.97 -7.62 3.17
N ARG A 160 12.91 -8.32 3.81
CA ARG A 160 13.18 -8.15 5.24
C ARG A 160 13.56 -6.70 5.58
N ARG A 161 14.40 -6.04 4.76
CA ARG A 161 14.74 -4.62 4.91
C ARG A 161 13.51 -3.73 4.84
N LEU A 162 12.66 -3.91 3.82
CA LEU A 162 11.43 -3.15 3.65
C LEU A 162 10.46 -3.31 4.85
N LEU A 163 10.31 -4.53 5.37
CA LEU A 163 9.47 -4.77 6.56
C LEU A 163 10.03 -4.09 7.81
N VAL A 164 11.34 -4.13 8.01
CA VAL A 164 12.02 -3.42 9.11
C VAL A 164 11.86 -1.91 8.99
N ASP A 165 12.02 -1.37 7.78
CA ASP A 165 11.87 0.06 7.51
C ASP A 165 10.44 0.53 7.76
N ALA A 166 9.44 -0.26 7.39
CA ALA A 166 8.02 0.02 7.68
C ALA A 166 7.75 0.12 9.20
N LEU A 167 8.28 -0.83 9.98
CA LEU A 167 8.13 -0.84 11.44
C LEU A 167 8.85 0.34 12.10
N ARG A 168 10.07 0.64 11.65
CA ARG A 168 10.85 1.78 12.16
C ARG A 168 10.17 3.10 11.85
N TRP A 169 9.60 3.23 10.65
CA TRP A 169 8.87 4.43 10.24
C TRP A 169 7.68 4.70 11.16
N TRP A 170 6.84 3.69 11.42
CA TRP A 170 5.72 3.84 12.35
C TRP A 170 6.17 4.16 13.78
N LEU A 171 7.26 3.54 14.26
CA LEU A 171 7.82 3.82 15.57
C LEU A 171 8.42 5.25 15.68
N ALA A 172 8.80 5.86 14.57
CA ALA A 172 9.32 7.22 14.55
C ALA A 172 8.22 8.29 14.58
N LEU A 173 6.96 7.93 14.32
CA LEU A 173 5.85 8.88 14.39
C LEU A 173 5.61 9.39 15.82
N PRO A 174 5.21 10.65 15.99
CA PRO A 174 4.87 11.21 17.30
C PRO A 174 3.79 10.40 18.01
N THR A 175 3.96 10.18 19.30
CA THR A 175 2.98 9.50 20.16
C THR A 175 2.54 10.50 21.24
N PRO A 176 1.22 10.66 21.48
CA PRO A 176 0.73 11.49 22.58
C PRO A 176 1.26 11.00 23.92
N ASP A 177 1.41 11.91 24.88
CA ASP A 177 1.80 11.56 26.25
C ASP A 177 0.73 10.71 26.95
N GLY A 178 1.16 9.81 27.83
CA GLY A 178 0.28 8.94 28.62
C GLY A 178 -0.34 7.79 27.83
N ASP A 179 -1.54 7.37 28.24
CA ASP A 179 -2.25 6.20 27.70
C ASP A 179 -3.23 6.53 26.58
N ALA A 180 -3.17 7.73 26.00
CA ALA A 180 -4.02 8.08 24.88
C ALA A 180 -3.64 7.29 23.61
N PRO A 181 -4.62 6.92 22.76
CA PRO A 181 -4.33 6.38 21.44
C PRO A 181 -3.58 7.39 20.57
N ALA A 182 -2.52 6.94 19.90
CA ALA A 182 -1.92 7.72 18.81
C ALA A 182 -2.80 7.63 17.55
N PRO A 183 -2.84 8.68 16.70
CA PRO A 183 -3.50 8.59 15.40
C PRO A 183 -2.99 7.39 14.60
N GLY A 184 -3.90 6.50 14.18
CA GLY A 184 -3.57 5.29 13.42
C GLY A 184 -2.92 4.16 14.24
N ALA A 185 -3.00 4.19 15.57
CA ALA A 185 -2.44 3.15 16.43
C ALA A 185 -2.92 1.73 16.06
N GLU A 186 -4.18 1.57 15.68
CA GLU A 186 -4.75 0.32 15.19
C GLU A 186 -4.17 -0.11 13.84
N ASP A 187 -3.95 0.83 12.92
CA ASP A 187 -3.33 0.54 11.62
C ASP A 187 -1.82 0.21 11.78
N ALA A 188 -1.14 0.79 12.76
CA ALA A 188 0.24 0.46 13.12
C ALA A 188 0.36 -0.98 13.65
N VAL A 189 -0.55 -1.38 14.56
CA VAL A 189 -0.63 -2.76 15.08
C VAL A 189 -0.92 -3.74 13.95
N LEU A 190 -1.94 -3.48 13.14
CA LEU A 190 -2.35 -4.41 12.09
C LEU A 190 -1.34 -4.44 10.92
N GLY A 191 -0.65 -3.33 10.64
CA GLY A 191 0.49 -3.29 9.72
C GLY A 191 1.67 -4.14 10.21
N ALA A 192 1.96 -4.12 11.52
CA ALA A 192 2.95 -5.00 12.13
C ALA A 192 2.52 -6.48 12.05
N CYS A 193 1.23 -6.78 12.27
CA CYS A 193 0.70 -8.13 12.08
C CYS A 193 0.89 -8.63 10.63
N ARG A 194 0.57 -7.79 9.63
CA ARG A 194 0.82 -8.13 8.21
C ARG A 194 2.30 -8.40 7.94
N SER A 195 3.18 -7.58 8.51
CA SER A 195 4.63 -7.74 8.36
C SER A 195 5.12 -9.05 8.96
N LEU A 196 4.63 -9.42 10.14
CA LEU A 196 5.00 -10.66 10.81
C LEU A 196 4.49 -11.90 10.07
N VAL A 197 3.25 -11.88 9.60
CA VAL A 197 2.69 -12.96 8.77
C VAL A 197 3.47 -13.10 7.48
N ARG A 198 3.79 -11.98 6.81
CA ARG A 198 4.59 -12.01 5.58
C ARG A 198 5.97 -12.61 5.82
N PHE A 199 6.62 -12.26 6.93
CA PHE A 199 7.94 -12.75 7.30
C PHE A 199 7.94 -14.25 7.64
N ARG A 200 6.97 -14.72 8.42
CA ARG A 200 6.89 -16.12 8.88
C ARG A 200 6.35 -17.08 7.83
N ASP A 201 5.26 -16.67 7.17
CA ASP A 201 4.43 -17.56 6.36
C ASP A 201 4.61 -17.31 4.86
N GLY A 202 5.29 -16.23 4.48
CA GLY A 202 5.52 -15.89 3.08
C GLY A 202 4.30 -15.32 2.35
N VAL A 203 3.17 -15.08 3.03
CA VAL A 203 1.93 -14.60 2.40
C VAL A 203 1.54 -13.20 2.84
N TRP A 204 0.94 -12.45 1.93
CA TRP A 204 0.23 -11.22 2.27
C TRP A 204 -1.22 -11.52 2.65
N LEU A 205 -1.70 -10.86 3.69
CA LEU A 205 -3.09 -10.88 4.10
C LEU A 205 -3.60 -9.44 4.27
N SER A 206 -4.92 -9.26 4.27
CA SER A 206 -5.50 -7.99 4.74
C SER A 206 -5.13 -7.72 6.21
N LYS A 207 -5.25 -6.46 6.63
CA LYS A 207 -4.97 -6.03 8.02
C LYS A 207 -5.73 -6.89 9.04
N THR A 208 -7.03 -7.07 8.83
CA THR A 208 -7.89 -7.85 9.72
C THR A 208 -7.55 -9.34 9.70
N GLN A 209 -7.30 -9.94 8.52
CA GLN A 209 -6.95 -11.35 8.42
C GLN A 209 -5.59 -11.66 9.08
N ALA A 210 -4.59 -10.80 8.89
CA ALA A 210 -3.29 -10.94 9.55
C ALA A 210 -3.42 -10.82 11.08
N GLY A 211 -4.22 -9.85 11.55
CA GLY A 211 -4.53 -9.70 12.97
C GLY A 211 -5.18 -10.95 13.55
N ARG A 212 -6.27 -11.45 12.93
CA ARG A 212 -6.98 -12.65 13.40
C ARG A 212 -6.06 -13.87 13.47
N ARG A 213 -5.26 -14.12 12.42
CA ARG A 213 -4.31 -15.25 12.41
C ARG A 213 -3.35 -15.21 13.61
N LEU A 214 -2.80 -14.03 13.94
CA LEU A 214 -1.89 -13.90 15.06
C LEU A 214 -2.63 -13.99 16.41
N ALA A 215 -3.81 -13.40 16.52
CA ALA A 215 -4.65 -13.48 17.72
C ALA A 215 -5.05 -14.94 18.04
N ASP A 216 -5.45 -15.71 17.03
CA ASP A 216 -5.80 -17.13 17.13
C ASP A 216 -4.60 -17.98 17.58
N ALA A 217 -3.38 -17.54 17.25
CA ALA A 217 -2.12 -18.14 17.71
C ALA A 217 -1.67 -17.63 19.10
N GLY A 218 -2.51 -16.85 19.80
CA GLY A 218 -2.21 -16.30 21.13
C GLY A 218 -1.23 -15.12 21.13
N TRP A 219 -0.95 -14.52 19.97
CA TRP A 219 0.03 -13.45 19.85
C TRP A 219 -0.62 -12.08 20.09
N CYS A 220 -0.28 -11.45 21.22
CA CYS A 220 -0.77 -10.12 21.61
C CYS A 220 -2.30 -9.96 21.46
N THR A 221 -3.05 -11.03 21.72
CA THR A 221 -4.48 -11.19 21.37
C THR A 221 -5.34 -9.98 21.73
N GLU A 222 -5.29 -9.50 22.98
CA GLU A 222 -6.11 -8.37 23.42
C GLU A 222 -5.88 -7.09 22.59
N VAL A 223 -4.61 -6.72 22.34
CA VAL A 223 -4.26 -5.50 21.59
C VAL A 223 -4.63 -5.65 20.12
N VAL A 224 -4.46 -6.85 19.55
CA VAL A 224 -4.80 -7.15 18.16
C VAL A 224 -6.30 -7.13 17.94
N GLU A 225 -7.08 -7.78 18.80
CA GLU A 225 -8.55 -7.78 18.73
C GLU A 225 -9.12 -6.37 18.90
N ARG A 226 -8.57 -5.58 19.85
CA ARG A 226 -8.92 -4.16 20.01
C ARG A 226 -8.64 -3.37 18.74
N SER A 227 -7.50 -3.60 18.09
CA SER A 227 -7.15 -2.93 16.84
C SER A 227 -8.09 -3.31 15.69
N ILE A 228 -8.54 -4.57 15.63
CA ILE A 228 -9.56 -5.00 14.66
C ILE A 228 -10.88 -4.29 14.94
N ALA A 229 -11.34 -4.26 16.20
CA ALA A 229 -12.59 -3.60 16.57
C ALA A 229 -12.57 -2.10 16.29
N ALA A 230 -11.42 -1.44 16.48
CA ALA A 230 -11.24 -0.02 16.20
C ALA A 230 -11.49 0.35 14.73
N ARG A 231 -11.25 -0.57 13.78
CA ARG A 231 -11.55 -0.34 12.36
C ARG A 231 -13.03 -0.07 12.08
N SER A 232 -13.92 -0.60 12.93
CA SER A 232 -15.36 -0.45 12.81
C SER A 232 -15.96 0.47 13.89
N GLY A 233 -15.15 1.38 14.44
CA GLY A 233 -15.59 2.39 15.41
C GLY A 233 -15.36 2.01 16.88
N GLY A 234 -14.67 0.90 17.17
CA GLY A 234 -14.20 0.58 18.52
C GLY A 234 -13.11 1.52 19.04
N VAL A 235 -12.76 1.39 20.32
CA VAL A 235 -11.69 2.19 20.92
C VAL A 235 -10.32 1.63 20.50
N PRO A 236 -9.43 2.41 19.87
CA PRO A 236 -8.10 1.96 19.48
C PRO A 236 -7.20 1.66 20.69
N PRO A 237 -6.14 0.85 20.52
CA PRO A 237 -5.15 0.64 21.57
C PRO A 237 -4.40 1.95 21.92
N SER A 238 -3.84 2.01 23.13
CA SER A 238 -3.01 3.15 23.50
C SER A 238 -1.72 3.20 22.67
N GLY A 239 -1.12 4.38 22.55
CA GLY A 239 0.19 4.55 21.91
C GLY A 239 1.24 3.57 22.46
N PRO A 240 1.43 3.45 23.79
CA PRO A 240 2.33 2.46 24.38
C PRO A 240 2.02 1.01 24.00
N GLN A 241 0.75 0.61 23.99
CA GLN A 241 0.33 -0.74 23.59
C GLN A 241 0.69 -1.03 22.12
N ALA A 242 0.39 -0.09 21.21
CA ALA A 242 0.71 -0.23 19.80
C ALA A 242 2.21 -0.28 19.53
N ARG A 243 3.01 0.53 20.25
CA ARG A 243 4.48 0.50 20.12
C ARG A 243 5.09 -0.79 20.63
N ALA A 244 4.61 -1.34 21.74
CA ALA A 244 5.10 -2.62 22.28
C ALA A 244 4.90 -3.77 21.27
N VAL A 245 3.75 -3.83 20.60
CA VAL A 245 3.48 -4.78 19.50
C VAL A 245 4.49 -4.59 18.37
N GLN A 246 4.67 -3.36 17.88
CA GLN A 246 5.59 -3.07 16.78
C GLN A 246 7.05 -3.40 17.12
N GLN A 247 7.50 -3.07 18.33
CA GLN A 247 8.85 -3.39 18.81
C GLN A 247 9.08 -4.90 18.88
N ARG A 248 8.08 -5.67 19.32
CA ARG A 248 8.16 -7.13 19.35
C ARG A 248 8.29 -7.73 17.95
N VAL A 249 7.48 -7.27 16.99
CA VAL A 249 7.61 -7.70 15.58
C VAL A 249 8.96 -7.29 15.01
N LEU A 250 9.40 -6.07 15.28
CA LEU A 250 10.68 -5.55 14.80
C LEU A 250 11.86 -6.37 15.33
N ALA A 251 11.86 -6.74 16.62
CA ALA A 251 12.89 -7.58 17.23
C ALA A 251 12.99 -8.93 16.51
N GLU A 252 11.84 -9.57 16.28
CA GLU A 252 11.79 -10.86 15.59
C GLU A 252 12.25 -10.78 14.13
N ILE A 253 11.69 -9.85 13.35
CA ILE A 253 12.08 -9.69 11.94
C ILE A 253 13.54 -9.27 11.84
N SER A 254 14.06 -8.44 12.75
CA SER A 254 15.47 -8.01 12.72
C SER A 254 16.45 -9.10 13.19
N GLY A 255 15.96 -10.19 13.79
CA GLY A 255 16.82 -11.22 14.39
C GLY A 255 17.53 -10.74 15.67
N ALA A 256 17.00 -9.70 16.31
CA ALA A 256 17.44 -9.23 17.61
C ALA A 256 16.58 -9.92 18.67
N GLY A 257 17.01 -11.11 19.08
CA GLY A 257 16.35 -11.93 20.11
C GLY A 257 17.37 -12.80 20.83
#